data_AF-A0A9W7TBW6-F1
#
_entry.id   AF-A0A9W7TBW6-F1
#
_cell.length_a   1.000
_cell.length_b   1.000
_cell.length_c   1.000
_cell.angle_alpha   90.00
_cell.angle_beta   90.00
_cell.angle_gamma   90.00
#
_symmetry.space_group_name_H-M   'P 1'
#
loop_
_entity.id
_entity.type
_entity.pdbx_description
1 polymer ?
#
loop_
_entity_poly.entity_id
_entity_poly.type
_entity_poly.pdbx_seq_one_letter_code
_entity_poly.pdbx_strand_id
1 'polypeptide(L)'
;MVTPTRNVTSASSLERDLYQNLYGQHIVSDVVLKAVSSFMTDSDPNKPLMLSFHGSAGVGKNHVAKIIAKNIYEKGDQSKHFITFMSEHHFPLKDKVDMYSAQLKQQIHQHVSSFPRTMFVFDEMDKMNPQLVKALKPFLT
;
A
#
# COMPACT_ATOMS: atom_id res chain seq x y z
N MET A 1 14.23 -9.02 20.55
CA MET A 1 14.29 -7.56 20.34
C MET A 1 15.10 -7.32 19.09
N VAL A 2 14.45 -7.03 17.96
CA VAL A 2 15.14 -6.63 16.72
C VAL A 2 15.09 -5.10 16.70
N THR A 3 16.23 -4.47 16.94
CA THR A 3 16.39 -3.03 16.78
C THR A 3 16.14 -2.64 15.32
N PRO A 4 15.31 -1.63 15.03
CA PRO A 4 15.19 -1.11 13.68
C PRO A 4 16.42 -0.26 13.36
N THR A 5 17.43 -0.85 12.72
CA THR A 5 18.59 -0.14 12.18
C THR A 5 18.22 0.55 10.87
N ARG A 6 17.43 1.63 10.98
CA ARG A 6 17.46 2.83 10.12
C ARG A 6 16.53 3.89 10.71
N ASN A 7 17.12 4.90 11.34
CA ASN A 7 16.46 6.20 11.59
C ASN A 7 16.37 7.02 10.29
N VAL A 8 15.82 6.45 9.21
CA VAL A 8 15.73 7.13 7.90
C VAL A 8 14.37 6.89 7.25
N THR A 9 13.31 7.25 7.95
CA THR A 9 12.07 7.76 7.36
C THR A 9 12.02 9.28 7.57
N SER A 10 13.14 9.98 7.34
CA SER A 10 13.07 11.44 7.31
C SER A 10 12.21 11.82 6.09
N ALA A 11 11.24 12.73 6.27
CA ALA A 11 10.43 13.24 5.18
C ALA A 11 11.27 13.66 3.96
N SER A 12 12.51 14.13 4.21
CA SER A 12 13.50 14.46 3.20
C SER A 12 13.95 13.30 2.30
N SER A 13 13.98 12.04 2.77
CA SER A 13 14.33 10.89 1.91
C SER A 13 13.22 10.58 0.92
N LEU A 14 11.96 10.55 1.41
CA LEU A 14 10.79 10.31 0.56
C LEU A 14 10.63 11.44 -0.47
N GLU A 15 10.75 12.70 -0.04
CA GLU A 15 10.69 13.87 -0.92
C GLU A 15 11.72 13.78 -2.05
N ARG A 16 12.98 13.48 -1.71
CA ARG A 16 14.05 13.32 -2.70
C ARG A 16 13.75 12.18 -3.66
N ASP A 17 13.33 11.02 -3.17
CA ASP A 17 13.04 9.87 -4.02
C ASP A 17 11.83 10.12 -4.94
N LEU A 18 10.80 10.84 -4.48
CA LEU A 18 9.69 11.29 -5.32
C LEU A 18 10.18 12.24 -6.41
N TYR A 19 10.97 13.26 -6.05
CA TYR A 19 11.51 14.23 -7.00
C TYR A 19 12.40 13.59 -8.07
N GLN A 20 13.29 12.66 -7.68
CA GLN A 20 14.26 12.06 -8.59
C GLN A 20 13.69 10.94 -9.46
N ASN A 21 12.59 10.30 -9.03
CA ASN A 21 12.12 9.06 -9.67
C ASN A 21 10.67 9.14 -10.18
N LEU A 22 9.94 10.22 -9.94
CA LEU A 22 8.55 10.38 -10.38
C LEU A 22 8.37 11.62 -11.27
N TYR A 23 8.51 11.41 -12.58
CA TYR A 23 8.46 12.48 -13.57
C TYR A 23 7.03 12.87 -13.96
N GLY A 24 6.78 14.17 -14.11
CA GLY A 24 5.51 14.70 -14.62
C GLY A 24 4.31 14.57 -13.66
N GLN A 25 4.51 14.08 -12.43
CA GLN A 25 3.45 13.84 -11.45
C GLN A 25 3.63 14.70 -10.18
N HIS A 26 3.90 15.99 -10.34
CA HIS A 26 4.16 16.92 -9.22
C HIS A 26 3.02 16.92 -8.17
N ILE A 27 1.75 16.88 -8.61
CA ILE A 27 0.59 16.78 -7.70
C ILE A 27 0.66 15.51 -6.85
N VAL A 28 1.06 14.38 -7.44
CA VAL A 28 1.18 13.11 -6.71
C VAL A 28 2.31 13.19 -5.70
N SER A 29 3.46 13.77 -6.08
CA SER A 29 4.60 13.94 -5.17
C SER A 29 4.20 14.72 -3.90
N ASP A 30 3.53 15.86 -4.05
CA ASP A 30 3.13 16.70 -2.91
C ASP A 30 2.13 15.99 -1.99
N VAL A 31 1.11 15.36 -2.58
CA VAL A 31 0.06 14.64 -1.84
C VAL A 31 0.63 13.44 -1.10
N VAL A 32 1.46 12.63 -1.77
CA VAL A 32 2.08 11.44 -1.18
C VAL A 32 3.05 11.81 -0.08
N LEU A 33 3.93 12.80 -0.30
CA LEU A 33 4.86 13.27 0.71
C LEU A 33 4.13 13.68 1.98
N LYS A 34 3.13 14.55 1.86
CA LYS A 34 2.35 15.03 3.01
C LYS A 34 1.63 13.89 3.73
N ALA A 35 0.90 13.04 3.00
CA ALA A 35 0.09 11.98 3.59
C ALA A 35 0.93 10.90 4.28
N VAL A 36 1.99 10.42 3.60
CA VAL A 36 2.86 9.37 4.14
C VAL A 36 3.69 9.90 5.31
N SER A 37 4.30 11.08 5.20
CA SER A 37 5.08 11.65 6.30
C SER A 37 4.21 11.87 7.54
N SER A 38 3.02 12.46 7.38
CA SER A 38 2.10 12.69 8.51
C SER A 38 1.70 11.38 9.19
N PHE A 39 1.36 10.34 8.42
CA PHE A 39 0.98 9.04 8.97
C PHE A 39 2.13 8.31 9.65
N MET A 40 3.35 8.46 9.13
CA MET A 40 4.53 7.79 9.70
C MET A 40 5.04 8.47 10.97
N THR A 41 4.82 9.77 11.13
CA THR A 41 5.16 10.51 12.36
C THR A 41 4.10 10.40 13.45
N ASP A 42 2.89 9.97 13.12
CA ASP A 42 1.85 9.69 14.10
C ASP A 42 2.18 8.40 14.88
N SER A 43 2.32 8.53 16.20
CA SER A 43 2.61 7.41 17.09
C SER A 43 1.38 6.54 17.36
N ASP A 44 0.17 7.07 17.18
CA ASP A 44 -1.10 6.40 17.46
C ASP A 44 -2.18 6.73 16.42
N PRO A 45 -1.98 6.30 15.14
CA PRO A 45 -2.94 6.59 14.10
C PRO A 45 -4.24 5.83 14.31
N ASN A 46 -5.33 6.57 14.54
CA ASN A 46 -6.66 6.00 14.78
C ASN A 46 -7.31 5.34 13.55
N LYS A 47 -6.70 5.49 12.35
CA LYS A 47 -7.16 4.93 11.07
C LYS A 47 -5.98 4.61 10.17
N PRO A 48 -6.08 3.60 9.29
CA PRO A 48 -5.05 3.33 8.30
C PRO A 48 -4.96 4.44 7.25
N LEU A 49 -3.76 4.70 6.73
CA LEU A 49 -3.58 5.54 5.55
C LEU A 49 -4.08 4.82 4.31
N MET A 50 -5.04 5.42 3.61
CA MET A 50 -5.53 4.96 2.31
C MET A 50 -5.16 5.95 1.21
N LEU A 51 -4.57 5.45 0.14
CA LEU A 51 -4.25 6.20 -1.06
C LEU A 51 -4.91 5.51 -2.27
N SER A 52 -5.59 6.28 -3.11
CA SER A 52 -6.19 5.78 -4.35
C SER A 52 -5.53 6.49 -5.54
N PHE A 53 -4.82 5.73 -6.36
CA PHE A 53 -4.16 6.24 -7.56
C PHE A 53 -5.00 5.90 -8.79
N HIS A 54 -5.45 6.92 -9.51
CA HIS A 54 -6.21 6.78 -10.75
C HIS A 54 -5.43 7.34 -11.94
N GLY A 55 -5.69 6.81 -13.13
CA GLY A 55 -5.07 7.25 -14.38
C GLY A 55 -4.80 6.08 -15.33
N SER A 56 -4.33 6.39 -16.54
CA SER A 56 -4.02 5.41 -17.59
C SER A 56 -2.92 4.42 -17.18
N ALA A 57 -2.79 3.32 -17.92
CA ALA A 57 -1.64 2.42 -17.78
C ALA A 57 -0.32 3.16 -18.07
N GLY A 58 0.77 2.77 -17.41
CA GLY A 58 2.10 3.33 -17.65
C GLY A 58 2.42 4.67 -16.96
N VAL A 59 1.45 5.36 -16.35
CA VAL A 59 1.67 6.68 -15.71
C VAL A 59 2.37 6.64 -14.34
N GLY A 60 2.75 5.45 -13.87
CA GLY A 60 3.55 5.30 -12.64
C GLY A 60 2.80 4.93 -11.35
N LYS A 61 1.52 4.53 -11.40
CA LYS A 61 0.73 4.18 -10.19
C LYS A 61 1.44 3.18 -9.26
N ASN A 62 1.87 2.04 -9.79
CA ASN A 62 2.60 1.02 -9.02
C ASN A 62 4.01 1.48 -8.64
N HIS A 63 4.61 2.35 -9.44
CA HIS A 63 5.94 2.91 -9.16
C HIS A 63 5.92 3.81 -7.92
N VAL A 64 4.87 4.62 -7.74
CA VAL A 64 4.66 5.41 -6.53
C VAL A 64 4.60 4.52 -5.29
N ALA A 65 3.83 3.43 -5.32
CA ALA A 65 3.76 2.48 -4.21
C ALA A 65 5.14 1.87 -3.86
N LYS A 66 5.95 1.56 -4.87
CA LYS A 66 7.33 1.05 -4.68
C LYS A 66 8.27 2.10 -4.09
N ILE A 67 8.17 3.36 -4.52
CA ILE A 67 8.92 4.47 -3.92
C ILE A 67 8.59 4.60 -2.43
N ILE A 68 7.31 4.57 -2.08
CA ILE A 68 6.85 4.62 -0.68
C ILE A 68 7.43 3.42 0.08
N ALA A 69 7.30 2.20 -0.44
CA ALA A 69 7.79 0.99 0.21
C ALA A 69 9.31 1.04 0.45
N LYS A 70 10.10 1.50 -0.53
CA LYS A 70 11.56 1.69 -0.41
C LYS A 70 11.95 2.66 0.71
N ASN A 71 11.10 3.66 0.98
CA ASN A 71 11.35 4.63 2.04
C ASN A 71 10.80 4.19 3.41
N ILE A 72 9.95 3.16 3.47
CA ILE A 72 9.39 2.63 4.74
C ILE A 72 10.08 1.33 5.18
N TYR A 73 10.45 0.46 4.24
CA TYR A 73 11.05 -0.84 4.51
C TYR A 73 12.48 -0.91 3.99
N GLU A 74 13.36 -1.53 4.77
CA GLU A 74 14.76 -1.75 4.36
C GLU A 74 14.87 -2.49 3.02
N LYS A 75 14.00 -3.48 2.81
CA LYS A 75 13.92 -4.27 1.56
C LYS A 75 12.98 -3.69 0.51
N GLY A 76 12.41 -2.50 0.75
CA GLY A 76 11.45 -1.87 -0.16
C GLY A 76 10.28 -2.78 -0.53
N ASP A 77 10.02 -2.91 -1.83
CA ASP A 77 8.96 -3.77 -2.38
C ASP A 77 9.26 -5.28 -2.29
N GLN A 78 10.49 -5.66 -1.88
CA GLN A 78 10.87 -7.03 -1.54
C GLN A 78 10.64 -7.36 -0.06
N SER A 79 10.06 -6.42 0.71
CA SER A 79 9.67 -6.67 2.09
C SER A 79 8.52 -7.66 2.17
N LYS A 80 8.56 -8.59 3.13
CA LYS A 80 7.42 -9.47 3.47
C LYS A 80 6.19 -8.72 4.00
N HIS A 81 6.32 -7.40 4.21
CA HIS A 81 5.26 -6.49 4.65
C HIS A 81 4.76 -5.58 3.52
N PHE A 82 5.23 -5.78 2.28
CA PHE A 82 4.69 -5.17 1.08
C PHE A 82 3.91 -6.23 0.29
N ILE A 83 2.58 -6.25 0.48
CA ILE A 83 1.71 -7.29 -0.07
C ILE A 83 0.93 -6.72 -1.24
N THR A 84 1.04 -7.35 -2.42
CA THR A 84 0.33 -6.91 -3.63
C THR A 84 -0.74 -7.93 -4.01
N PHE A 85 -1.97 -7.46 -4.19
CA PHE A 85 -3.09 -8.20 -4.74
C PHE A 85 -3.43 -7.63 -6.12
N MET A 86 -3.15 -8.40 -7.16
CA MET A 86 -3.62 -8.13 -8.53
C MET A 86 -4.94 -8.85 -8.78
N SER A 87 -6.00 -8.10 -9.12
CA SER A 87 -7.37 -8.63 -9.24
C SER A 87 -7.48 -9.85 -10.15
N GLU A 88 -6.98 -9.75 -11.39
CA GLU A 88 -7.12 -10.83 -12.38
C GLU A 88 -6.26 -12.07 -12.06
N HIS A 89 -5.17 -11.90 -11.32
CA HIS A 89 -4.27 -13.00 -10.97
C HIS A 89 -4.71 -13.74 -9.70
N HIS A 90 -5.08 -13.00 -8.66
CA HIS A 90 -5.41 -13.58 -7.35
C HIS A 90 -6.88 -13.99 -7.23
N PHE A 91 -7.77 -13.36 -8.00
CA PHE A 91 -9.21 -13.58 -7.94
C PHE A 91 -9.83 -13.88 -9.33
N PRO A 92 -9.28 -14.82 -10.12
CA PRO A 92 -9.69 -15.02 -11.52
C PRO A 92 -11.10 -15.59 -11.69
N LEU A 93 -11.57 -16.39 -10.73
CA LEU A 93 -12.81 -17.16 -10.85
C LEU A 93 -13.99 -16.47 -10.14
N LYS A 94 -14.95 -15.98 -10.92
CA LYS A 94 -16.11 -15.22 -10.40
C LYS A 94 -16.98 -16.02 -9.44
N ASP A 95 -17.10 -17.33 -9.65
CA ASP A 95 -17.85 -18.28 -8.83
C ASP A 95 -17.18 -18.61 -7.49
N LYS A 96 -15.89 -18.28 -7.33
CA LYS A 96 -15.14 -18.49 -6.07
C LYS A 96 -15.02 -17.23 -5.20
N VAL A 97 -15.80 -16.19 -5.49
CA VAL A 97 -15.71 -14.89 -4.81
C VAL A 97 -15.89 -14.98 -3.29
N ASP A 98 -16.73 -15.88 -2.79
CA ASP A 98 -16.92 -16.11 -1.35
C ASP A 98 -15.64 -16.63 -0.68
N MET A 99 -15.02 -17.65 -1.31
CA MET A 99 -13.75 -18.22 -0.85
C MET A 99 -12.65 -17.17 -0.86
N TYR A 100 -12.53 -16.41 -1.96
CA TYR A 100 -11.54 -15.33 -2.07
C TYR A 100 -11.77 -14.22 -1.04
N SER A 101 -13.03 -13.87 -0.75
CA SER A 101 -13.38 -12.88 0.28
C SER A 101 -12.94 -13.34 1.67
N ALA A 102 -13.14 -14.62 2.00
CA ALA A 102 -12.70 -15.20 3.25
C ALA A 102 -11.16 -15.24 3.37
N GLN A 103 -10.48 -15.69 2.31
CA GLN A 103 -9.02 -15.74 2.24
C GLN A 103 -8.39 -14.35 2.36
N LEU A 104 -8.91 -13.35 1.66
CA LEU A 104 -8.44 -11.97 1.70
C LEU A 104 -8.53 -11.39 3.11
N LYS A 105 -9.69 -11.55 3.77
CA LYS A 105 -9.88 -11.11 5.17
C LYS A 105 -8.89 -11.78 6.11
N GLN A 106 -8.71 -13.10 5.97
CA GLN A 106 -7.80 -13.87 6.79
C GLN A 106 -6.34 -13.41 6.61
N GLN A 107 -5.89 -13.23 5.37
CA GLN A 107 -4.54 -12.77 5.07
C GLN A 107 -4.28 -11.37 5.64
N ILE A 108 -5.20 -10.41 5.46
CA ILE A 108 -5.07 -9.07 6.04
C ILE A 108 -4.94 -9.16 7.56
N HIS A 109 -5.85 -9.90 8.21
CA HIS A 109 -5.82 -10.06 9.67
C HIS A 109 -4.49 -10.65 10.16
N GLN A 110 -3.99 -11.71 9.50
CA GLN A 110 -2.74 -12.37 9.87
C GLN A 110 -1.53 -11.43 9.73
N HIS A 111 -1.43 -10.71 8.62
CA HIS A 111 -0.33 -9.78 8.37
C HIS A 111 -0.36 -8.58 9.33
N VAL A 112 -1.51 -7.96 9.55
CA VAL A 112 -1.66 -6.81 10.46
C VAL A 112 -1.40 -7.22 11.91
N SER A 113 -1.88 -8.40 12.33
CA SER A 113 -1.61 -8.91 13.69
C SER A 113 -0.11 -9.16 13.92
N SER A 114 0.62 -9.60 12.89
CA SER A 114 2.07 -9.82 12.99
C SER A 114 2.88 -8.53 12.87
N PHE A 115 2.44 -7.59 12.03
CA PHE A 115 3.14 -6.35 11.76
C PHE A 115 2.15 -5.24 11.37
N PRO A 116 1.74 -4.37 12.32
CA PRO A 116 0.68 -3.39 12.11
C PRO A 116 0.94 -2.39 10.98
N ARG A 117 2.21 -2.13 10.65
CA ARG A 117 2.61 -1.23 9.55
C ARG A 117 2.77 -1.97 8.21
N THR A 118 1.98 -3.02 7.96
CA THR A 118 1.96 -3.72 6.67
C THR A 118 1.30 -2.85 5.59
N MET A 119 1.90 -2.80 4.40
CA MET A 119 1.35 -2.11 3.24
C MET A 119 0.68 -3.12 2.31
N PHE A 120 -0.59 -2.86 2.00
CA PHE A 120 -1.36 -3.64 1.03
C PHE A 120 -1.58 -2.79 -0.23
N VAL A 121 -1.20 -3.32 -1.38
CA VAL A 121 -1.40 -2.72 -2.70
C VAL A 121 -2.44 -3.54 -3.44
N PHE A 122 -3.56 -2.92 -3.79
CA PHE A 122 -4.61 -3.52 -4.61
C PHE A 122 -4.50 -2.96 -6.03
N ASP A 123 -3.95 -3.77 -6.94
CA ASP A 123 -3.78 -3.41 -8.34
C ASP A 123 -4.98 -3.84 -9.17
N GLU A 124 -5.28 -3.10 -10.23
CA GLU A 124 -6.47 -3.29 -11.08
C GLU A 124 -7.76 -3.32 -10.26
N MET A 125 -7.90 -2.38 -9.33
CA MET A 125 -9.04 -2.29 -8.43
C MET A 125 -10.37 -2.10 -9.17
N ASP A 126 -10.34 -1.48 -10.36
CA ASP A 126 -11.46 -1.33 -11.28
C ASP A 126 -11.99 -2.66 -11.83
N LYS A 127 -11.15 -3.70 -11.82
CA LYS A 127 -11.50 -5.07 -12.21
C LYS A 127 -11.88 -5.96 -11.03
N MET A 128 -11.72 -5.48 -9.79
CA MET A 128 -11.98 -6.27 -8.59
C MET A 128 -13.49 -6.53 -8.43
N ASN A 129 -13.87 -7.76 -8.07
CA ASN A 129 -15.27 -8.06 -7.81
C ASN A 129 -15.82 -7.17 -6.66
N PRO A 130 -16.99 -6.51 -6.81
CA PRO A 130 -17.56 -5.64 -5.78
C PRO A 130 -17.70 -6.28 -4.40
N GLN A 131 -17.91 -7.60 -4.34
CA GLN A 131 -17.96 -8.34 -3.08
C GLN A 131 -16.61 -8.38 -2.37
N LEU A 132 -15.49 -8.48 -3.09
CA LEU A 132 -14.14 -8.37 -2.52
C LEU A 132 -13.87 -6.96 -2.00
N VAL A 133 -14.32 -5.93 -2.74
CA VAL A 133 -14.25 -4.54 -2.26
C VAL A 133 -15.05 -4.38 -0.97
N LYS A 134 -16.24 -4.98 -0.89
CA LYS A 134 -17.05 -5.00 0.34
C LYS A 134 -16.35 -5.74 1.47
N ALA A 135 -15.60 -6.80 1.18
CA ALA A 135 -14.84 -7.56 2.16
C ALA A 135 -13.71 -6.73 2.80
N LEU A 136 -13.18 -5.72 2.10
CA LEU A 136 -12.15 -4.83 2.61
C LEU A 136 -12.66 -3.76 3.58
N LYS A 137 -13.93 -3.34 3.45
CA LYS A 137 -14.50 -2.21 4.22
C LYS A 137 -14.18 -2.22 5.73
N PRO A 138 -14.27 -3.36 6.46
CA PRO A 138 -13.99 -3.37 7.90
C PRO A 138 -12.55 -2.99 8.28
N PHE A 139 -11.61 -3.05 7.35
CA PHE A 139 -10.20 -2.69 7.58
C PHE A 139 -9.87 -1.25 7.23
N LEU A 140 -10.86 -0.45 6.81
CA LEU A 140 -10.67 0.89 6.26
C LEU A 140 -11.28 2.00 7.12
N THR A 141 -11.96 1.64 8.21
CA THR A 141 -12.82 2.53 9.01
C THR A 141 -12.34 2.66 10.44
#